data_AF-A0A0F2Q6E9-F1
#
_entry.id   AF-A0A0F2Q6E9-F1
#
_cell.length_a   1.000
_cell.length_b   1.000
_cell.length_c   1.000
_cell.angle_alpha   90.00
_cell.angle_beta   90.00
_cell.angle_gamma   90.00
#
_symmetry.space_group_name_H-M   'P 1'
#
loop_
_entity.id
_entity.type
_entity.pdbx_description
1 polymer ?
#
loop_
_entity_poly.entity_id
_entity_poly.type
_entity_poly.pdbx_seq_one_letter_code
_entity_poly.pdbx_strand_id
1 'polypeptide(L)'
;MDLKCKPGDWVEVHGIIFEVQDRLASLPEETRTVPFEMWIKGFALDECEKGQLCSIKTVTGRIIQGELTEVNPGYTQSFGPAVAELQRIGSELREQLWGVKEN
;
A
#
# COMPACT_ATOMS: atom_id res chain seq x y z
N MET A 1 15.44 2.26 9.54
CA MET A 1 14.06 2.50 9.08
C MET A 1 14.07 3.82 8.37
N ASP A 2 13.80 3.82 7.07
CA ASP A 2 13.83 5.04 6.27
C ASP A 2 12.62 5.90 6.63
N LEU A 3 12.88 7.19 6.87
CA LEU A 3 11.86 8.17 7.24
C LEU A 3 11.14 8.74 6.02
N LYS A 4 11.61 8.39 4.82
CA LYS A 4 11.21 9.00 3.56
C LYS A 4 11.34 8.01 2.41
N CYS A 5 10.34 7.96 1.54
CA CYS A 5 10.37 7.17 0.31
C CYS A 5 10.60 8.06 -0.91
N LYS A 6 11.05 7.44 -2.01
CA LYS A 6 11.17 8.02 -3.34
C LYS A 6 10.21 7.33 -4.32
N PRO A 7 9.92 7.95 -5.48
CA PRO A 7 9.14 7.29 -6.52
C PRO A 7 9.71 5.92 -6.88
N GLY A 8 8.85 4.91 -6.88
CA GLY A 8 9.21 3.52 -7.17
C GLY A 8 9.62 2.69 -5.95
N ASP A 9 9.76 3.28 -4.77
CA ASP A 9 9.99 2.52 -3.54
C ASP A 9 8.73 1.74 -3.16
N TRP A 10 8.91 0.53 -2.63
CA TRP A 10 7.83 -0.25 -2.09
C TRP A 10 7.53 0.19 -0.66
N VAL A 11 6.29 0.59 -0.43
CA VAL A 11 5.86 1.22 0.81
C VAL A 11 4.53 0.64 1.27
N GLU A 12 4.20 0.88 2.52
CA GLU A 12 2.87 0.67 3.07
C GLU A 12 2.24 2.03 3.42
N VAL A 13 0.96 2.18 3.06
CA VAL A 13 0.15 3.31 3.49
C VAL A 13 -1.02 2.83 4.35
N HIS A 14 -1.37 3.64 5.34
CA HIS A 14 -2.54 3.47 6.18
C HIS A 14 -3.64 4.46 5.81
N GLY A 15 -4.89 4.06 5.99
CA GLY A 15 -6.01 4.99 5.87
C GLY A 15 -7.25 4.51 6.59
N ILE A 16 -8.12 5.45 6.95
CA ILE A 16 -9.46 5.17 7.47
C ILE A 16 -10.43 5.18 6.29
N ILE A 17 -11.10 4.05 6.07
CA ILE A 17 -12.08 3.86 4.99
C ILE A 17 -13.49 4.23 5.46
N PHE A 18 -13.83 3.86 6.69
CA PHE A 18 -15.05 4.30 7.34
C PHE A 18 -14.74 4.75 8.75
N GLU A 19 -15.11 5.98 9.06
CA GLU A 19 -15.12 6.45 10.44
C GLU A 19 -16.21 5.74 11.23
N VAL A 20 -16.17 5.85 12.56
CA VAL A 20 -17.15 5.24 13.47
C VAL A 20 -18.59 5.63 13.10
N GLN A 21 -18.83 6.88 12.70
CA GLN A 21 -20.15 7.37 12.29
C GLN A 21 -20.65 6.77 10.96
N ASP A 22 -19.74 6.29 10.11
CA ASP A 22 -20.08 5.72 8.80
C ASP A 22 -20.32 4.20 8.87
N ARG A 23 -20.21 3.61 10.07
CA ARG A 23 -20.43 2.17 10.31
C ARG A 23 -21.92 1.85 10.30
N LEU A 24 -22.26 0.72 9.67
CA LEU A 24 -23.65 0.27 9.59
C LEU A 24 -24.20 -0.11 10.97
N ALA A 25 -25.42 0.34 11.26
CA ALA A 25 -26.12 0.04 12.51
C ALA A 25 -26.33 -1.46 12.75
N SER A 26 -26.38 -2.26 11.68
CA SER A 26 -26.53 -3.71 11.72
C SER A 26 -25.28 -4.47 12.17
N LEU A 27 -24.13 -3.82 12.30
CA LEU A 27 -22.89 -4.46 12.77
C LEU A 27 -22.96 -4.73 14.29
N PRO A 28 -22.27 -5.77 14.80
CA PRO A 28 -22.05 -5.95 16.23
C PRO A 28 -21.48 -4.70 16.89
N GLU A 29 -21.82 -4.46 18.17
CA GLU A 29 -21.41 -3.26 18.90
C GLU A 29 -19.91 -3.00 18.82
N GLU A 30 -19.11 -4.03 19.15
CA GLU A 30 -17.63 -3.99 19.09
C GLU A 30 -17.08 -3.54 17.72
N THR A 31 -17.77 -3.91 16.64
CA THR A 31 -17.34 -3.59 15.26
C THR A 31 -17.83 -2.21 14.81
N ARG A 32 -18.85 -1.67 15.48
CA ARG A 32 -19.44 -0.36 15.20
C ARG A 32 -18.70 0.76 15.95
N THR A 33 -18.10 0.46 17.09
CA THR A 33 -17.40 1.42 17.95
C THR A 33 -15.95 1.72 17.52
N VAL A 34 -15.46 1.05 16.47
CA VAL A 34 -14.11 1.25 15.93
C VAL A 34 -14.16 1.59 14.43
N PRO A 35 -13.21 2.38 13.92
CA PRO A 35 -13.10 2.69 12.50
C PRO A 35 -12.76 1.45 11.67
N PHE A 36 -13.05 1.51 10.37
CA PHE A 36 -12.56 0.52 9.41
C PHE A 36 -11.31 1.04 8.73
N GLU A 37 -10.19 0.44 9.11
CA GLU A 37 -8.86 0.86 8.68
C GLU A 37 -8.29 -0.05 7.60
N MET A 38 -7.38 0.50 6.82
CA MET A 38 -6.75 -0.12 5.66
C MET A 38 -5.23 0.03 5.77
N TRP A 39 -4.50 -1.05 5.50
CA TRP A 39 -3.07 -1.01 5.20
C TRP A 39 -2.86 -1.62 3.83
N ILE A 40 -2.32 -0.84 2.89
CA ILE A 40 -2.05 -1.30 1.52
C ILE A 40 -0.61 -1.04 1.17
N LYS A 41 0.00 -2.05 0.54
CA LYS A 41 1.34 -1.98 -0.01
C LYS A 41 1.31 -1.66 -1.50
N GLY A 42 2.27 -0.87 -1.94
CA GLY A 42 2.42 -0.50 -3.35
C GLY A 42 3.69 0.29 -3.59
N PHE A 43 3.85 0.75 -4.84
CA PHE A 43 4.98 1.59 -5.24
C PHE A 43 4.63 3.05 -5.04
N ALA A 44 5.46 3.80 -4.33
CA ALA A 44 5.31 5.24 -4.16
C ALA A 44 5.34 5.95 -5.52
N LEU A 45 4.42 6.88 -5.74
CA LEU A 45 4.36 7.68 -6.96
C LEU A 45 5.21 8.95 -6.85
N ASP A 46 5.36 9.46 -5.63
CA ASP A 46 6.05 10.70 -5.31
C ASP A 46 6.97 10.49 -4.10
N GLU A 47 7.82 11.48 -3.83
CA GLU A 47 8.59 11.54 -2.60
C GLU A 47 7.68 11.85 -1.40
N CYS A 48 7.74 11.06 -0.32
CA CYS A 48 6.88 11.24 0.85
C CYS A 48 7.60 10.88 2.15
N GLU A 49 7.32 11.61 3.22
CA GLU A 49 7.84 11.34 4.56
C GLU A 49 6.85 10.50 5.39
N LYS A 50 7.39 9.73 6.34
CA LYS A 50 6.58 8.90 7.23
C LYS A 50 5.61 9.78 8.02
N GLY A 51 4.35 9.38 8.08
CA GLY A 51 3.28 10.17 8.72
C GLY A 51 2.61 11.21 7.81
N GLN A 52 3.00 11.28 6.52
CA GLN A 52 2.37 12.17 5.55
C GLN A 52 1.51 11.41 4.54
N LEU A 53 0.59 12.14 3.90
CA LEU A 53 -0.26 11.61 2.84
C LEU A 53 0.57 11.29 1.59
N CYS A 54 0.67 10.01 1.26
CA CYS A 54 1.40 9.48 0.11
C CYS A 54 0.43 8.90 -0.91
N SER A 55 0.73 9.08 -2.21
CA SER A 55 0.05 8.35 -3.29
C SER A 55 0.88 7.14 -3.71
N ILE A 56 0.24 5.97 -3.82
CA ILE A 56 0.88 4.72 -4.22
C ILE A 56 0.15 4.05 -5.37
N LYS A 57 0.86 3.28 -6.18
CA LYS A 57 0.30 2.37 -7.18
C LYS A 57 0.47 0.92 -6.72
N THR A 58 -0.65 0.23 -6.55
CA THR A 58 -0.67 -1.20 -6.21
C THR A 58 -0.18 -2.06 -7.38
N VAL A 59 0.23 -3.30 -7.11
CA VAL A 59 0.59 -4.29 -8.15
C VAL A 59 -0.54 -4.58 -9.15
N THR A 60 -1.78 -4.29 -8.77
CA THR A 60 -2.96 -4.42 -9.64
C THR A 60 -3.26 -3.16 -10.47
N GLY A 61 -2.47 -2.10 -10.32
CA GLY A 61 -2.61 -0.84 -11.06
C GLY A 61 -3.50 0.22 -10.42
N ARG A 62 -4.14 -0.05 -9.27
CA ARG A 62 -4.94 0.95 -8.54
C ARG A 62 -4.03 2.02 -7.92
N ILE A 63 -4.47 3.28 -7.97
CA ILE A 63 -3.86 4.39 -7.25
C ILE A 63 -4.62 4.59 -5.94
N ILE A 64 -3.91 4.59 -4.82
CA ILE A 64 -4.46 4.74 -3.48
C ILE A 64 -3.69 5.84 -2.76
N GLN A 65 -4.38 6.62 -1.94
CA GLN A 65 -3.76 7.60 -1.04
C GLN A 65 -3.94 7.16 0.42
N GLY A 66 -2.91 7.38 1.22
CA GLY A 66 -2.91 7.09 2.65
C GLY A 66 -1.67 7.63 3.33
N GLU A 67 -1.64 7.59 4.65
CA GLU A 67 -0.49 7.97 5.47
C GLU A 67 0.66 6.97 5.30
N LEU A 68 1.87 7.42 4.95
CA LEU A 68 3.04 6.55 4.83
C LEU A 68 3.40 5.96 6.20
N THR A 69 3.28 4.64 6.37
CA THR A 69 3.60 3.95 7.63
C THR A 69 5.01 3.35 7.62
N GLU A 70 5.42 2.75 6.50
CA GLU A 70 6.69 2.04 6.40
C GLU A 70 7.24 2.02 4.96
N VAL A 71 8.57 2.12 4.85
CA VAL A 71 9.33 1.92 3.60
C VAL A 71 9.96 0.54 3.64
N ASN A 72 9.78 -0.24 2.58
CA ASN A 72 10.17 -1.64 2.45
C ASN A 72 9.68 -2.53 3.61
N PRO A 73 8.35 -2.56 3.87
CA PRO A 73 7.78 -3.30 5.00
C PRO A 73 8.09 -4.79 4.93
N GLY A 74 8.79 -5.29 5.95
CA GLY A 74 9.06 -6.72 6.13
C GLY A 74 7.83 -7.49 6.66
N TYR A 75 7.91 -8.82 6.66
CA TYR A 75 6.94 -9.64 7.39
C TYR A 75 7.50 -9.97 8.77
N THR A 76 6.84 -9.49 9.82
CA THR A 76 7.26 -9.70 11.22
C THR A 76 7.15 -11.17 11.66
N GLN A 77 6.36 -12.01 10.96
CA GLN A 77 5.95 -13.31 11.49
C GLN A 77 6.80 -14.52 11.09
N SER A 78 7.71 -14.46 10.09
CA SER A 78 8.82 -15.45 9.85
C SER A 78 9.47 -15.40 8.46
N PHE A 79 8.98 -14.61 7.51
CA PHE A 79 9.43 -14.69 6.09
C PHE A 79 10.67 -13.86 5.75
N GLY A 80 11.37 -13.32 6.75
CA GLY A 80 12.55 -12.49 6.55
C GLY A 80 12.23 -11.09 6.00
N PRO A 81 13.27 -10.30 5.69
CA PRO A 81 13.11 -8.96 5.14
C PRO A 81 12.54 -8.99 3.72
N ALA A 82 11.89 -7.90 3.31
CA ALA A 82 11.44 -7.75 1.94
C ALA A 82 12.64 -7.75 0.96
N VAL A 83 12.59 -8.58 -0.07
CA VAL A 83 13.60 -8.64 -1.13
C VAL A 83 13.17 -7.73 -2.27
N ALA A 84 13.86 -6.59 -2.44
CA ALA A 84 13.47 -5.53 -3.37
C ALA A 84 13.41 -6.02 -4.83
N GLU A 85 14.34 -6.88 -5.23
CA GLU A 85 14.45 -7.43 -6.59
C GLU A 85 13.20 -8.24 -6.98
N LEU A 86 12.57 -8.90 -6.01
CA LEU A 86 11.37 -9.70 -6.26
C LEU A 86 10.09 -8.87 -6.36
N GLN A 87 10.10 -7.61 -5.91
CA GLN A 87 8.89 -6.79 -5.90
C GLN A 87 8.42 -6.41 -7.30
N ARG A 88 9.35 -6.21 -8.24
CA ARG A 88 9.05 -5.70 -9.59
C ARG A 88 8.91 -6.77 -10.66
N ILE A 89 9.61 -7.89 -10.51
CA ILE A 89 9.68 -8.99 -11.49
C ILE A 89 8.29 -9.45 -11.98
N GLY A 90 7.32 -9.58 -11.07
CA GLY A 90 5.98 -10.04 -11.45
C GLY A 90 5.24 -9.07 -12.38
N SER A 91 5.38 -7.77 -12.16
CA SER A 91 4.77 -6.73 -12.99
C SER A 91 5.50 -6.59 -14.32
N GLU A 92 6.84 -6.60 -14.29
CA GLU A 92 7.68 -6.51 -15.49
C GLU A 92 7.48 -7.70 -16.43
N LEU A 93 7.41 -8.93 -15.89
CA LEU A 93 7.12 -10.12 -16.68
C LEU A 93 5.72 -10.06 -17.31
N ARG A 94 4.72 -9.54 -16.57
CA ARG A 94 3.37 -9.39 -17.11
C ARG A 94 3.33 -8.41 -18.28
N GLU A 95 4.06 -7.31 -18.18
CA GLU A 95 4.20 -6.33 -19.26
C GLU A 95 4.89 -6.94 -20.48
N GLN A 96 5.94 -7.74 -20.30
CA GLN A 96 6.62 -8.42 -21.41
C GLN A 96 5.73 -9.45 -22.13
N LEU A 97 4.91 -10.21 -21.37
CA LEU A 97 4.10 -11.29 -21.92
C LEU A 97 2.74 -10.82 -22.48
N TRP A 98 2.14 -9.79 -21.88
CA TRP A 98 0.76 -9.36 -22.16
C TRP A 98 0.61 -7.85 -22.41
N GLY A 99 1.70 -7.08 -22.38
CA GLY A 99 1.66 -5.65 -22.71
C GLY A 99 1.22 -5.42 -24.15
N VAL A 100 0.37 -4.43 -24.37
CA VAL A 100 -0.03 -4.01 -25.72
C VAL A 100 1.19 -3.36 -26.38
N LYS A 101 1.67 -3.93 -27.48
CA LYS A 101 2.62 -3.23 -28.36
C LYS A 101 1.85 -2.11 -29.06
N GLU A 102 2.12 -0.86 -28.71
CA GLU A 102 1.85 0.24 -29.63
C GLU A 102 2.75 0.04 -30.86
N ASN A 103 2.13 -0.07 -32.04
CA ASN A 103 2.84 -0.07 -33.33
C ASN A 103 3.23 1.35 -33.71
#